data_AF-A0A839YDQ0-F1
#
_entry.id   AF-A0A839YDQ0-F1
#
_cell.length_a   1.000
_cell.length_b   1.000
_cell.length_c   1.000
_cell.angle_alpha   90.00
_cell.angle_beta   90.00
_cell.angle_gamma   90.00
#
_symmetry.space_group_name_H-M   'P 1'
#
loop_
_entity.id
_entity.type
_entity.pdbx_description
1 polymer ?
#
loop_
_entity_poly.entity_id
_entity_poly.type
_entity_poly.pdbx_seq_one_letter_code
_entity_poly.pdbx_strand_id
1 'polypeptide(L)' 'MTQKTTYLTPRAREVLDYLQAKGSASPREALLDLDINSGSLTRRITELRDAGYEIGAVAKRHPVSRRRYTVYTYAAHA' A
#
# COMPACT_ATOMS: atom_id res chain seq x y z
N MET A 1 5.31 -21.11 13.72
CA MET A 1 5.32 -20.34 12.45
C MET A 1 3.99 -20.56 11.77
N THR A 2 3.06 -19.63 11.92
CA THR A 2 1.69 -19.76 11.39
C THR A 2 1.73 -19.56 9.88
N GLN A 3 1.43 -20.61 9.10
CA GLN A 3 1.23 -20.49 7.67
C GLN A 3 0.00 -19.59 7.43
N LYS A 4 0.24 -18.34 7.01
CA LYS A 4 -0.83 -17.44 6.60
C LYS A 4 -1.22 -17.77 5.17
N THR A 5 -2.46 -18.21 5.01
CA THR A 5 -3.21 -18.40 3.77
C THR A 5 -2.86 -17.34 2.70
N THR A 6 -2.27 -17.79 1.59
CA THR A 6 -1.73 -17.01 0.44
C THR A 6 -2.79 -16.27 -0.41
N TYR A 7 -3.97 -15.99 0.14
CA TYR A 7 -5.08 -15.44 -0.64
C TYR A 7 -5.24 -13.94 -0.40
N LEU A 8 -4.89 -13.16 -1.42
CA LEU A 8 -5.19 -11.73 -1.44
C LEU A 8 -6.70 -11.50 -1.61
N THR A 9 -7.24 -10.65 -0.74
CA THR A 9 -8.59 -10.11 -0.93
C THR A 9 -8.68 -9.36 -2.27
N PRO A 10 -9.88 -9.26 -2.89
CA PRO A 10 -10.05 -8.50 -4.13
C PRO A 10 -9.51 -7.07 -4.02
N ARG A 11 -9.79 -6.41 -2.89
CA ARG A 11 -9.31 -5.06 -2.61
C ARG A 11 -7.80 -4.96 -2.43
N ALA A 12 -7.14 -6.03 -1.95
CA ALA A 12 -5.68 -6.06 -1.88
C ALA A 12 -5.06 -6.25 -3.28
N ARG A 13 -5.70 -7.02 -4.16
CA ARG A 13 -5.27 -7.14 -5.56
C ARG A 13 -5.35 -5.81 -6.29
N GLU A 14 -6.45 -5.06 -6.12
CA GLU A 14 -6.55 -3.72 -6.71
C GLU A 14 -5.44 -2.77 -6.24
N VAL A 15 -5.07 -2.82 -4.94
CA VAL A 15 -3.94 -2.05 -4.42
C VAL A 15 -2.60 -2.53 -4.99
N LEU A 16 -2.43 -3.84 -5.18
CA LEU A 16 -1.23 -4.39 -5.81
C LEU A 16 -1.11 -3.94 -7.26
N ASP A 17 -2.17 -4.08 -8.05
CA ASP A 17 -2.21 -3.69 -9.46
C ASP A 17 -1.87 -2.20 -9.60
N TYR A 18 -2.45 -1.37 -8.74
CA TYR A 18 -2.14 0.06 -8.68
C TYR A 18 -0.67 0.34 -8.32
N LEU A 19 -0.13 -0.34 -7.32
CA LEU A 19 1.27 -0.21 -6.90
C LEU A 19 2.25 -0.71 -7.97
N GLN A 20 1.92 -1.76 -8.70
CA GLN A 20 2.72 -2.27 -9.81
C GLN A 20 2.70 -1.31 -11.01
N ALA A 21 1.54 -0.74 -11.33
CA ALA A 21 1.39 0.21 -12.43
C ALA A 21 2.03 1.57 -12.13
N LYS A 22 1.82 2.12 -10.92
CA LYS A 22 2.27 3.47 -10.53
C LYS A 22 3.63 3.48 -9.81
N GLY A 23 4.06 2.35 -9.26
CA GLY A 23 5.26 2.20 -8.43
C GLY A 23 5.08 2.66 -6.97
N SER A 24 4.14 3.57 -6.68
CA SER A 24 3.90 4.03 -5.30
C SER A 24 2.49 4.56 -5.07
N ALA A 25 2.07 4.55 -3.80
CA ALA A 25 0.78 5.09 -3.36
C ALA A 25 0.90 5.80 -2.00
N SER A 26 0.43 7.04 -1.93
CA SER A 26 0.09 7.72 -0.68
C SER A 26 -1.39 7.49 -0.31
N PRO A 27 -1.80 7.74 0.95
CA PRO A 27 -3.19 7.62 1.36
C PRO A 27 -4.15 8.55 0.59
N ARG A 28 -3.67 9.71 0.13
CA ARG A 28 -4.47 10.63 -0.67
C ARG A 28 -4.72 10.07 -2.07
N GLU A 29 -3.68 9.53 -2.69
CA GLU A 29 -3.79 8.96 -4.04
C GLU A 29 -4.67 7.70 -4.03
N ALA A 30 -4.49 6.81 -3.04
CA ALA A 30 -5.36 5.65 -2.88
C ALA A 30 -6.83 6.04 -2.65
N LEU A 31 -7.09 7.15 -1.95
CA LEU A 31 -8.45 7.65 -1.77
C LEU A 31 -9.03 8.18 -3.09
N LEU A 32 -8.28 8.96 -3.85
CA LEU A 32 -8.77 9.58 -5.08
C LEU A 32 -8.91 8.61 -6.24
N ASP A 33 -7.95 7.69 -6.38
CA ASP A 33 -7.83 6.84 -7.56
C ASP A 33 -8.51 5.48 -7.36
N LEU A 34 -8.57 4.99 -6.11
CA LEU A 34 -9.13 3.68 -5.79
C LEU A 34 -10.36 3.77 -4.88
N ASP A 35 -10.72 4.92 -4.32
CA ASP A 35 -11.72 5.04 -3.25
C ASP A 35 -11.37 4.21 -1.99
N ILE A 36 -10.08 4.20 -1.62
CA ILE A 36 -9.55 3.52 -0.44
C ILE A 36 -9.08 4.55 0.58
N ASN A 37 -9.72 4.58 1.75
CA ASN A 37 -9.24 5.40 2.87
C ASN A 37 -7.92 4.87 3.46
N SER A 38 -7.23 5.70 4.25
CA SER A 38 -5.90 5.39 4.79
C SER A 38 -5.84 4.12 5.65
N GLY A 39 -6.89 3.84 6.43
CA GLY A 39 -6.97 2.65 7.27
C GLY A 39 -7.09 1.38 6.43
N SER A 40 -7.96 1.40 5.43
CA SER A 40 -8.12 0.30 4.47
C SER A 40 -6.85 0.06 3.66
N LEU A 41 -6.19 1.13 3.19
CA LEU A 41 -4.90 1.04 2.49
C LEU A 41 -3.87 0.32 3.37
N THR A 42 -3.70 0.77 4.62
CA THR A 42 -2.75 0.15 5.56
C THR A 42 -3.02 -1.34 5.75
N ARG A 43 -4.30 -1.73 5.87
CA ARG A 43 -4.71 -3.14 5.96
C ARG A 43 -4.32 -3.94 4.72
N ARG A 44 -4.51 -3.38 3.52
CA ARG A 44 -4.11 -4.03 2.25
C ARG A 44 -2.60 -4.15 2.13
N ILE A 45 -1.83 -3.13 2.52
CA ILE A 45 -0.36 -3.22 2.53
C ILE A 45 0.12 -4.36 3.45
N THR A 46 -0.49 -4.53 4.63
CA THR A 46 -0.18 -5.67 5.50
C THR A 46 -0.48 -7.02 4.83
N GLU A 47 -1.62 -7.13 4.13
CA GLU A 47 -1.96 -8.35 3.36
C GLU A 47 -0.94 -8.63 2.25
N LEU A 48 -0.50 -7.60 1.52
CA LEU A 48 0.52 -7.75 0.49
C LEU A 48 1.86 -8.22 1.08
N ARG A 49 2.30 -7.65 2.20
CA ARG A 49 3.52 -8.10 2.89
C ARG A 49 3.41 -9.52 3.42
N ASP A 50 2.26 -9.85 4.02
CA ASP A 50 1.97 -11.21 4.50
C ASP A 50 1.96 -12.23 3.35
N ALA A 51 1.57 -11.81 2.14
CA ALA A 51 1.61 -12.62 0.92
C ALA A 51 2.99 -12.65 0.23
N GLY A 52 4.01 -12.01 0.80
CA GLY A 52 5.39 -12.05 0.31
C GLY A 52 5.77 -10.93 -0.67
N TYR A 53 4.90 -9.95 -0.91
CA TYR A 53 5.26 -8.80 -1.75
C TYR A 53 6.14 -7.81 -0.98
N GLU A 54 7.23 -7.38 -1.61
CA GLU A 54 8.14 -6.39 -1.04
C GLU A 54 7.58 -4.98 -1.20
N ILE A 55 6.89 -4.51 -0.15
CA ILE A 55 6.33 -3.16 -0.12
C ILE A 55 7.13 -2.27 0.82
N GLY A 56 7.88 -1.32 0.25
CA GLY A 56 8.59 -0.27 0.97
C GLY A 56 7.64 0.75 1.61
N ALA A 57 8.13 1.46 2.63
CA ALA A 57 7.37 2.53 3.28
C ALA A 57 8.29 3.71 3.63
N VAL A 58 7.94 4.90 3.13
CA VAL A 58 8.67 6.13 3.38
C VAL A 58 7.74 7.13 4.07
N ALA A 59 8.10 7.54 5.29
CA ALA A 59 7.39 8.60 5.99
C ALA A 59 7.75 9.97 5.38
N LYS A 60 6.73 10.72 4.96
CA LYS A 60 6.83 12.09 4.47
C LYS A 60 6.07 13.04 5.38
N ARG A 61 6.31 14.34 5.23
CA ARG A 61 5.62 15.41 5.96
C ARG A 61 4.97 16.36 4.97
N HIS A 62 3.68 16.64 5.16
CA HIS A 62 2.98 17.58 4.29
C HIS A 62 3.53 19.00 4.49
N PRO A 63 3.85 19.75 3.42
CA PRO A 63 4.54 21.04 3.55
C PRO A 63 3.71 22.09 4.31
N VAL A 64 2.38 22.11 4.09
CA VAL A 64 1.46 23.06 4.74
C VAL A 64 1.03 22.59 6.13
N SER A 65 0.25 21.49 6.21
CA SER A 65 -0.31 21.00 7.48
C SER A 65 0.71 20.37 8.44
N ARG A 66 1.95 20.12 8.00
CA ARG A 66 3.00 19.43 8.77
C ARG A 66 2.63 18.03 9.28
N ARG A 67 1.49 17.47 8.85
CA ARG A 67 1.08 16.11 9.18
C ARG A 67 1.98 15.10 8.49
N ARG A 68 2.29 14.01 9.19
CA ARG A 68 3.05 12.89 8.63
C ARG A 68 2.12 11.98 7.85
N TYR A 69 2.61 11.45 6.75
CA TYR A 69 1.93 10.42 5.97
C TYR A 69 2.96 9.44 5.42
N THR A 70 2.56 8.20 5.18
CA THR A 70 3.45 7.16 4.66
C THR A 70 3.16 6.95 3.18
N VAL A 71 4.18 6.98 2.34
CA VAL A 71 4.10 6.55 0.94
C VAL A 71 4.58 5.12 0.87
N TYR A 72 3.79 4.25 0.27
CA TYR A 72 4.14 2.85 0.03
C TYR A 72 4.67 2.70 -1.39
N THR A 73 5.78 1.99 -1.55
CA THR A 73 6.42 1.77 -2.86
C THR A 73 6.47 0.29 -3.15
N TYR A 74 6.13 -0.11 -4.36
CA TYR A 74 6.41 -1.46 -4.83
C TYR A 74 7.91 -1.55 -5.09
N ALA A 75 8.63 -2.36 -4.31
CA ALA A 75 9.97 -2.75 -4.70
C ALA A 75 9.80 -3.81 -5.79
N ALA A 76 9.97 -3.42 -7.05
CA ALA A 76 10.06 -4.41 -8.11
C ALA A 76 11.20 -5.36 -7.74
N HIS A 77 10.92 -6.67 -7.73
CA HIS A 77 11.99 -7.66 -7.74
C HIS A 77 12.84 -7.35 -8.97
N ALA A 78 14.08 -6.92 -8.75
CA ALA A 78 15.06 -6.69 -9.82
C ALA A 78 15.35 -7.99 -10.57
#